data_AF-A0A0N4ZLN3-F1
#
_entry.id   AF-A0A0N4ZLN3-F1
#
_cell.length_a   1.000
_cell.length_b   1.000
_cell.length_c   1.000
_cell.angle_alpha   90.00
_cell.angle_beta   90.00
_cell.angle_gamma   90.00
#
_symmetry.space_group_name_H-M   'P 1'
#
loop_
_entity.id
_entity.type
_entity.pdbx_description
1 polymer ?
#
loop_
_entity_poly.entity_id
_entity_poly.type
_entity_poly.pdbx_seq_one_letter_code
_entity_poly.pdbx_strand_id
1 'polypeptide(L)'
;MKTYFLFLYLALNIFNYLISTNKDTSPIYDKKIVDTTFYSLPQYKLSTCKISKNFSSMITSIFCYLLMEDVSKSKYNHLADFKWDFKKCTSMMSYKSLPKMIKSLGFRNEEEFNNSWYLFLIIRNPIERFVSGYVDKCMQPLRLKKATKMCLYCKGNPKCFVNRLYAILNSGVKHQRSIYNGVKNHFFPQTLQCNYYKHKNTYKIVYYESKKLHLFYDSLEHLLISRNVSTDKVEYIRKEMRNFKIHHATYDREITAKFTSNLYNDTSIMKKLIHIYNADFQEWNFHI
;
A
#
# COMPACT_ATOMS: atom_id res chain seq x y z
N MET A 1 -17.59 30.27 -5.77
CA MET A 1 -16.67 31.06 -4.90
C MET A 1 -16.69 30.65 -3.43
N LYS A 2 -17.84 30.40 -2.78
CA LYS A 2 -17.89 30.03 -1.35
C LYS A 2 -17.26 28.67 -0.99
N THR A 3 -17.21 27.72 -1.91
CA THR A 3 -16.63 26.37 -1.70
C THR A 3 -15.10 26.39 -1.63
N TYR A 4 -14.44 27.29 -2.37
CA TYR A 4 -12.97 27.41 -2.40
C TYR A 4 -12.40 27.96 -1.08
N PHE A 5 -13.12 28.88 -0.45
CA PHE A 5 -12.75 29.45 0.85
C PHE A 5 -12.83 28.42 1.98
N LEU A 6 -13.80 27.49 1.94
CA LEU A 6 -13.92 26.43 2.94
C LEU A 6 -12.73 25.45 2.88
N PHE A 7 -12.27 25.12 1.66
CA PHE A 7 -11.10 24.26 1.43
C PHE A 7 -9.80 24.92 1.92
N LEU A 8 -9.58 26.20 1.64
CA LEU A 8 -8.41 26.94 2.11
C LEU A 8 -8.41 27.07 3.65
N TYR A 9 -9.56 27.33 4.26
CA TYR A 9 -9.67 27.48 5.71
C TYR A 9 -9.46 26.15 6.45
N LEU A 10 -9.93 25.03 5.89
CA LEU A 10 -9.65 23.69 6.42
C LEU A 10 -8.15 23.33 6.27
N ALA A 11 -7.54 23.63 5.12
CA ALA A 11 -6.12 23.39 4.88
C ALA A 11 -5.23 24.18 5.86
N LEU A 12 -5.53 25.46 6.10
CA LEU A 12 -4.81 26.32 7.05
C LEU A 12 -4.98 25.86 8.51
N ASN A 13 -6.17 25.43 8.91
CA ASN A 13 -6.40 24.92 10.26
C ASN A 13 -5.75 23.54 10.50
N ILE A 14 -5.67 22.70 9.48
CA ILE A 14 -4.95 21.42 9.54
C ILE A 14 -3.44 21.66 9.59
N PHE A 15 -2.92 22.61 8.80
CA PHE A 15 -1.52 22.99 8.80
C PHE A 15 -1.09 23.56 10.16
N ASN A 16 -1.89 24.45 10.76
CA ASN A 16 -1.63 24.98 12.10
C ASN A 16 -1.74 23.92 13.21
N TYR A 17 -2.64 22.93 13.06
CA TYR A 17 -2.71 21.79 13.98
C TYR A 17 -1.46 20.90 13.89
N LEU A 18 -0.95 20.63 12.68
CA LEU A 18 0.29 19.87 12.46
C LEU A 18 1.51 20.56 13.07
N ILE A 19 1.56 21.90 13.01
CA ILE A 19 2.61 22.71 13.66
C ILE A 19 2.49 22.67 15.19
N SER A 20 1.26 22.63 15.73
CA SER A 20 1.01 22.60 17.19
C SER A 20 1.34 21.25 17.85
N THR A 21 1.40 20.14 17.11
CA THR A 21 1.69 18.80 17.65
C THR A 21 3.20 18.48 17.74
N ASN A 22 4.08 19.47 17.55
CA ASN A 22 5.54 19.29 17.54
C ASN A 22 6.19 19.08 18.92
N LYS A 23 5.40 18.72 19.95
CA LYS A 23 5.92 18.29 21.25
C LYS A 23 5.48 16.86 21.52
N ASP A 24 6.44 15.97 21.27
CA ASP A 24 6.66 14.72 21.97
C ASP A 24 5.56 13.65 21.84
N THR A 25 5.76 12.73 20.88
CA THR A 25 5.46 11.28 20.95
C THR A 25 5.54 10.71 19.53
N SER A 26 6.75 10.40 19.05
CA SER A 26 6.89 9.45 17.94
C SER A 26 6.56 8.05 18.49
N PRO A 27 5.43 7.41 18.12
CA PRO A 27 5.05 6.17 18.76
C PRO A 27 5.92 5.03 18.23
N ILE A 28 6.85 4.54 19.06
CA ILE A 28 7.40 3.17 19.07
C ILE A 28 7.48 2.52 17.66
N TYR A 29 8.39 2.99 16.81
CA TYR A 29 8.55 2.46 15.45
C TYR A 29 9.65 1.41 15.29
N ASP A 30 10.33 0.99 16.36
CA ASP A 30 11.47 0.04 16.24
C ASP A 30 11.09 -1.45 16.27
N LYS A 31 9.80 -1.77 16.28
CA LYS A 31 9.30 -3.13 16.47
C LYS A 31 8.48 -3.59 15.27
N LYS A 32 8.76 -4.81 14.80
CA LYS A 32 7.91 -5.49 13.80
C LYS A 32 6.48 -5.68 14.35
N ILE A 33 5.51 -5.06 13.68
CA ILE A 33 4.08 -5.11 14.02
C ILE A 33 3.28 -5.81 12.91
N VAL A 34 3.60 -5.48 11.66
CA VAL A 34 2.94 -6.05 10.48
C VAL A 34 3.82 -7.11 9.84
N ASP A 35 3.21 -8.21 9.41
CA ASP A 35 3.91 -9.25 8.67
C ASP A 35 4.34 -8.73 7.29
N THR A 36 5.54 -9.11 6.87
CA THR A 36 6.15 -8.59 5.65
C THR A 36 6.24 -9.70 4.60
N THR A 37 6.14 -9.32 3.34
CA THR A 37 6.35 -10.21 2.21
C THR A 37 7.12 -9.45 1.15
N PHE A 38 8.31 -9.92 0.86
CA PHE A 38 9.17 -9.42 -0.20
C PHE A 38 9.05 -10.34 -1.40
N TYR A 39 9.12 -9.77 -2.60
CA TYR A 39 9.26 -10.50 -3.85
C TYR A 39 10.60 -10.16 -4.49
N SER A 40 11.25 -11.15 -5.07
CA SER A 40 12.50 -10.98 -5.81
C SER A 40 12.46 -11.67 -7.16
N LEU A 41 13.01 -10.98 -8.17
CA LEU A 41 13.25 -11.51 -9.51
C LEU A 41 14.76 -11.44 -9.79
N PRO A 42 15.51 -12.51 -9.51
CA PRO A 42 16.96 -12.49 -9.66
C PRO A 42 17.44 -12.14 -11.06
N GLN A 43 16.73 -12.60 -12.10
CA GLN A 43 17.10 -12.33 -13.49
C GLN A 43 17.12 -10.82 -13.84
N TYR A 44 16.39 -9.99 -13.09
CA TYR A 44 16.33 -8.53 -13.29
C TYR A 44 17.05 -7.76 -12.18
N LYS A 45 17.66 -8.45 -11.20
CA LYS A 45 18.17 -7.88 -9.93
C LYS A 45 17.18 -6.88 -9.30
N LEU A 46 15.92 -7.29 -9.22
CA LEU A 46 14.79 -6.44 -8.85
C LEU A 46 14.01 -7.09 -7.70
N SER A 47 13.67 -6.30 -6.69
CA SER A 47 12.82 -6.74 -5.59
C SER A 47 11.83 -5.67 -5.16
N THR A 48 10.74 -6.10 -4.53
CA THR A 48 9.77 -5.18 -3.92
C THR A 48 9.22 -5.74 -2.62
N CYS A 49 8.79 -4.87 -1.71
CA CYS A 49 7.96 -5.29 -0.59
C CYS A 49 6.48 -4.99 -0.85
N LYS A 50 5.64 -6.00 -0.57
CA LYS A 50 4.20 -5.91 -0.78
C LYS A 50 3.52 -5.17 0.36
N ILE A 51 2.95 -4.00 0.05
CA ILE A 51 1.99 -3.30 0.93
C ILE A 51 0.60 -3.38 0.33
N SER A 52 -0.38 -3.91 1.09
CA SER A 52 -1.74 -4.04 0.56
C SER A 52 -2.32 -2.66 0.24
N LYS A 53 -3.05 -2.57 -0.88
CA LYS A 53 -3.71 -1.34 -1.39
C LYS A 53 -2.77 -0.32 -2.04
N ASN A 54 -1.49 -0.65 -2.19
CA ASN A 54 -0.50 0.11 -2.96
C ASN A 54 -0.17 -0.64 -4.25
N PHE A 55 -1.17 -0.88 -5.10
CA PHE A 55 -0.97 -1.64 -6.34
C PHE A 55 -0.51 -3.10 -6.14
N SER A 56 -0.62 -3.63 -4.90
CA SER A 56 -0.06 -4.93 -4.48
C SER A 56 -0.47 -6.13 -5.34
N SER A 57 -1.73 -6.18 -5.79
CA SER A 57 -2.21 -7.30 -6.60
C SER A 57 -1.63 -7.24 -8.01
N MET A 58 -1.56 -6.05 -8.60
CA MET A 58 -1.06 -5.87 -9.96
C MET A 58 0.45 -6.07 -10.01
N ILE A 59 1.20 -5.52 -9.04
CA ILE A 59 2.64 -5.76 -9.00
C ILE A 59 2.99 -7.23 -8.77
N THR A 60 2.15 -7.97 -8.01
CA THR A 60 2.32 -9.42 -7.86
C THR A 60 2.08 -10.14 -9.19
N SER A 61 1.04 -9.74 -9.93
CA SER A 61 0.73 -10.28 -11.25
C SER A 61 1.86 -10.02 -12.24
N ILE A 62 2.36 -8.78 -12.30
CA ILE A 62 3.52 -8.38 -13.12
C ILE A 62 4.74 -9.23 -12.78
N PHE A 63 5.07 -9.38 -11.49
CA PHE A 63 6.20 -10.20 -11.09
C PHE A 63 6.02 -11.68 -11.47
N CYS A 64 4.79 -12.21 -11.38
CA CYS A 64 4.50 -13.56 -11.84
C CYS A 64 4.64 -13.75 -13.35
N TYR A 65 4.15 -12.79 -14.13
CA TYR A 65 4.34 -12.76 -15.57
C TYR A 65 5.83 -12.72 -15.94
N LEU A 66 6.61 -11.87 -15.26
CA LEU A 66 8.05 -11.75 -15.51
C LEU A 66 8.86 -12.97 -15.10
N LEU A 67 8.38 -13.75 -14.11
CA LEU A 67 8.99 -14.99 -13.64
C LEU A 67 8.60 -16.21 -14.49
N MET A 68 7.34 -16.29 -14.92
CA MET A 68 6.75 -17.47 -15.55
C MET A 68 5.80 -17.05 -16.68
N GLU A 69 6.33 -16.40 -17.71
CA GLU A 69 5.56 -15.77 -18.79
C GLU A 69 4.54 -16.73 -19.41
N ASP A 70 4.98 -17.88 -19.93
CA ASP A 70 4.11 -18.81 -20.65
C ASP A 70 2.98 -19.35 -19.77
N VAL A 71 3.30 -19.70 -18.51
CA VAL A 71 2.33 -20.19 -17.54
C VAL A 71 1.35 -19.09 -17.13
N SER A 72 1.82 -17.84 -17.04
CA SER A 72 0.95 -16.70 -16.71
C SER A 72 -0.02 -16.42 -17.84
N LYS A 73 0.45 -16.40 -19.09
CA LYS A 73 -0.36 -16.18 -20.29
C LYS A 73 -1.34 -17.33 -20.57
N SER A 74 -0.98 -18.57 -20.26
CA SER A 74 -1.89 -19.71 -20.41
C SER A 74 -2.99 -19.76 -19.35
N LYS A 75 -2.73 -19.19 -18.16
CA LYS A 75 -3.66 -19.23 -17.02
C LYS A 75 -4.61 -18.03 -16.97
N TYR A 76 -4.18 -16.88 -17.46
CA TYR A 76 -4.90 -15.62 -17.36
C TYR A 76 -4.91 -14.91 -18.70
N ASN A 77 -6.09 -14.38 -19.08
CA ASN A 77 -6.23 -13.57 -20.28
C ASN A 77 -5.60 -12.18 -20.06
N HIS A 78 -5.72 -11.65 -18.84
CA HIS A 78 -5.14 -10.38 -18.42
C HIS A 78 -4.39 -10.50 -17.10
N LEU A 79 -3.37 -9.66 -16.88
CA LEU A 79 -2.70 -9.49 -15.59
C LEU A 79 -3.71 -9.10 -14.49
N ALA A 80 -4.80 -8.43 -14.86
CA ALA A 80 -5.88 -8.05 -13.95
C ALA A 80 -6.68 -9.25 -13.42
N ASP A 81 -6.65 -10.39 -14.11
CA ASP A 81 -7.34 -11.63 -13.74
C ASP A 81 -6.60 -12.41 -12.65
N PHE A 82 -5.44 -11.91 -12.22
CA PHE A 82 -4.61 -12.55 -11.21
C PHE A 82 -5.40 -12.90 -9.96
N LYS A 83 -5.37 -14.19 -9.62
CA LYS A 83 -5.93 -14.74 -8.40
C LYS A 83 -4.81 -15.11 -7.44
N TRP A 84 -5.03 -14.81 -6.15
CA TRP A 84 -4.09 -15.13 -5.06
C TRP A 84 -3.90 -16.64 -4.84
N ASP A 85 -4.69 -17.48 -5.49
CA ASP A 85 -4.54 -18.93 -5.52
C ASP A 85 -3.43 -19.42 -6.45
N PHE A 86 -2.77 -18.53 -7.21
CA PHE A 86 -1.56 -18.86 -7.98
C PHE A 86 -0.33 -18.99 -7.09
N LYS A 87 -0.43 -19.89 -6.11
CA LYS A 87 0.56 -20.12 -5.06
C LYS A 87 1.93 -20.44 -5.65
N LYS A 88 2.00 -21.23 -6.73
CA LYS A 88 3.25 -21.66 -7.38
C LYS A 88 4.19 -20.49 -7.67
N CYS A 89 3.71 -19.48 -8.41
CA CYS A 89 4.52 -18.28 -8.67
C CYS A 89 4.92 -17.59 -7.36
N THR A 90 3.93 -17.24 -6.51
CA THR A 90 4.22 -16.44 -5.32
C THR A 90 5.19 -17.13 -4.37
N SER A 91 5.15 -18.47 -4.25
CA SER A 91 6.09 -19.23 -3.42
C SER A 91 7.52 -19.19 -3.95
N MET A 92 7.72 -19.13 -5.27
CA MET A 92 9.05 -19.12 -5.89
C MET A 92 9.80 -17.80 -5.65
N MET A 93 9.07 -16.68 -5.56
CA MET A 93 9.67 -15.35 -5.41
C MET A 93 9.55 -14.75 -4.00
N SER A 94 8.80 -15.37 -3.07
CA SER A 94 8.46 -14.76 -1.79
C SER A 94 9.47 -14.99 -0.66
N TYR A 95 9.72 -13.92 0.11
CA TYR A 95 10.53 -13.97 1.32
C TYR A 95 9.81 -13.28 2.49
N LYS A 96 9.95 -13.85 3.69
CA LYS A 96 9.30 -13.33 4.92
C LYS A 96 10.05 -12.17 5.60
N SER A 97 11.25 -11.84 5.14
CA SER A 97 12.04 -10.69 5.62
C SER A 97 13.16 -10.33 4.65
N LEU A 98 13.58 -9.07 4.68
CA LEU A 98 14.68 -8.57 3.85
C LEU A 98 16.01 -9.31 4.10
N PRO A 99 16.46 -9.54 5.36
CA PRO A 99 17.70 -10.29 5.58
C PRO A 99 17.68 -11.72 5.01
N LYS A 100 16.53 -12.40 5.03
CA LYS A 100 16.39 -13.73 4.43
C LYS A 100 16.47 -13.68 2.91
N MET A 101 15.89 -12.66 2.30
CA MET A 101 15.98 -12.43 0.85
C MET A 101 17.43 -12.17 0.44
N ILE A 102 18.10 -11.22 1.10
CA ILE A 102 19.50 -10.84 0.84
C ILE A 102 20.42 -12.06 0.91
N LYS A 103 20.33 -12.83 2.01
CA LYS A 103 21.11 -14.06 2.18
C LYS A 103 20.81 -15.09 1.08
N SER A 104 19.53 -15.27 0.72
CA SER A 104 19.14 -16.20 -0.35
C SER A 104 19.63 -15.79 -1.74
N LEU A 105 19.90 -14.51 -1.94
CA LEU A 105 20.46 -13.97 -3.19
C LEU A 105 22.00 -13.99 -3.19
N GLY A 106 22.63 -14.48 -2.12
CA GLY A 106 24.09 -14.62 -2.02
C GLY A 106 24.84 -13.40 -1.47
N PHE A 107 24.14 -12.35 -1.05
CA PHE A 107 24.78 -11.14 -0.51
C PHE A 107 25.12 -11.29 0.98
N ARG A 108 26.25 -10.74 1.39
CA ARG A 108 26.70 -10.77 2.80
C ARG A 108 25.94 -9.80 3.70
N ASN A 109 25.59 -8.63 3.17
CA ASN A 109 24.93 -7.56 3.93
C ASN A 109 24.06 -6.67 3.02
N GLU A 110 23.37 -5.70 3.63
CA GLU A 110 22.49 -4.76 2.93
C GLU A 110 23.25 -3.78 2.01
N GLU A 111 24.48 -3.42 2.34
CA GLU A 111 25.31 -2.52 1.55
C GLU A 111 25.67 -3.14 0.19
N GLU A 112 26.17 -4.38 0.21
CA GLU A 112 26.51 -5.14 -1.00
C GLU A 112 25.29 -5.36 -1.90
N PHE A 113 24.15 -5.65 -1.26
CA PHE A 113 22.86 -5.75 -1.95
C PHE A 113 22.47 -4.41 -2.62
N ASN A 114 22.56 -3.30 -1.89
CA ASN A 114 22.18 -1.98 -2.39
C ASN A 114 23.03 -1.49 -3.57
N ASN A 115 24.28 -1.93 -3.67
CA ASN A 115 25.18 -1.55 -4.75
C ASN A 115 24.82 -2.20 -6.10
N SER A 116 24.09 -3.32 -6.09
CA SER A 116 23.86 -4.12 -7.31
C SER A 116 22.40 -4.52 -7.53
N TRP A 117 21.51 -4.20 -6.60
CA TRP A 117 20.11 -4.62 -6.59
C TRP A 117 19.17 -3.44 -6.41
N TYR A 118 18.03 -3.50 -7.10
CA TYR A 118 16.99 -2.48 -6.96
C TYR A 118 15.86 -2.99 -6.07
N LEU A 119 15.79 -2.53 -4.82
CA LEU A 119 14.66 -2.77 -3.94
C LEU A 119 13.73 -1.56 -3.93
N PHE A 120 12.50 -1.72 -4.41
CA PHE A 120 11.54 -0.61 -4.46
C PHE A 120 10.31 -0.85 -3.58
N LEU A 121 9.70 0.27 -3.17
CA LEU A 121 8.49 0.29 -2.39
C LEU A 121 7.46 1.18 -3.08
N ILE A 122 6.30 0.60 -3.43
CA ILE A 122 5.17 1.38 -3.91
C ILE A 122 4.45 1.96 -2.70
N ILE A 123 4.35 3.28 -2.64
CA ILE A 123 3.61 4.00 -1.61
C ILE A 123 2.40 4.70 -2.24
N ARG A 124 1.41 5.04 -1.41
CA ARG A 124 0.18 5.71 -1.84
C ARG A 124 -0.24 6.74 -0.80
N ASN A 125 -0.93 7.80 -1.23
CA ASN A 125 -1.55 8.74 -0.30
C ASN A 125 -2.35 7.96 0.77
N PRO A 126 -2.12 8.20 2.07
CA PRO A 126 -2.68 7.37 3.13
C PRO A 126 -4.21 7.36 3.18
N ILE A 127 -4.86 8.49 2.87
CA ILE A 127 -6.33 8.59 2.85
C ILE A 127 -6.90 7.82 1.67
N GLU A 128 -6.32 7.98 0.47
CA GLU A 128 -6.75 7.20 -0.70
C GLU A 128 -6.58 5.70 -0.46
N ARG A 129 -5.47 5.30 0.19
CA ARG A 129 -5.20 3.92 0.57
C ARG A 129 -6.24 3.41 1.57
N PHE A 130 -6.55 4.19 2.60
CA PHE A 130 -7.60 3.87 3.58
C PHE A 130 -8.95 3.67 2.90
N VAL A 131 -9.38 4.62 2.07
CA VAL A 131 -10.63 4.55 1.29
C VAL A 131 -10.67 3.28 0.45
N SER A 132 -9.58 2.98 -0.28
CA SER A 132 -9.46 1.79 -1.10
C SER A 132 -9.55 0.49 -0.30
N GLY A 133 -8.95 0.49 0.89
CA GLY A 133 -9.06 -0.59 1.87
C GLY A 133 -10.50 -0.76 2.37
N TYR A 134 -11.12 0.34 2.80
CA TYR A 134 -12.41 0.33 3.47
C TYR A 134 -13.54 -0.06 2.52
N VAL A 135 -13.57 0.50 1.32
CA VAL A 135 -14.60 0.16 0.32
C VAL A 135 -14.51 -1.31 -0.06
N ASP A 136 -13.33 -1.80 -0.45
CA ASP A 136 -13.17 -3.19 -0.87
C ASP A 136 -13.41 -4.19 0.26
N LYS A 137 -13.01 -3.84 1.50
CA LYS A 137 -13.01 -4.78 2.61
C LYS A 137 -14.19 -4.62 3.55
N CYS A 138 -14.90 -3.51 3.59
CA CYS A 138 -15.94 -3.28 4.58
C CYS A 138 -17.28 -2.82 4.03
N MET A 139 -17.32 -2.37 2.78
CA MET A 139 -18.58 -1.98 2.12
C MET A 139 -19.17 -3.09 1.22
N GLN A 140 -18.63 -4.30 1.27
CA GLN A 140 -19.20 -5.45 0.59
C GLN A 140 -20.53 -5.87 1.25
N PRO A 141 -21.57 -6.28 0.50
CA PRO A 141 -22.90 -6.58 1.05
C PRO A 141 -22.90 -7.50 2.28
N LEU A 142 -22.08 -8.56 2.25
CA LEU A 142 -21.94 -9.50 3.38
C LEU A 142 -21.38 -8.85 4.66
N ARG A 143 -20.49 -7.86 4.52
CA ARG A 143 -19.78 -7.21 5.63
C ARG A 143 -20.50 -5.97 6.17
N LEU A 144 -21.45 -5.43 5.40
CA LEU A 144 -22.42 -4.45 5.90
C LEU A 144 -23.36 -5.08 6.93
N LYS A 145 -23.72 -6.36 6.74
CA LYS A 145 -24.66 -7.06 7.63
C LYS A 145 -23.98 -7.81 8.78
N LYS A 146 -22.72 -8.24 8.61
CA LYS A 146 -22.02 -9.09 9.57
C LYS A 146 -20.84 -8.38 10.25
N ALA A 147 -20.77 -8.50 11.57
CA ALA A 147 -19.61 -8.05 12.32
C ALA A 147 -18.42 -8.99 12.04
N THR A 148 -17.35 -8.47 11.43
CA THR A 148 -16.17 -9.27 11.06
C THR A 148 -14.89 -8.68 11.63
N LYS A 149 -13.90 -9.55 11.91
CA LYS A 149 -12.54 -9.15 12.32
C LYS A 149 -11.93 -8.14 11.36
N MET A 150 -12.11 -8.35 10.05
CA MET A 150 -11.57 -7.49 8.99
C MET A 150 -12.08 -6.04 9.07
N CYS A 151 -13.30 -5.84 9.59
CA CYS A 151 -13.93 -4.53 9.72
C CYS A 151 -14.05 -4.10 11.17
N LEU A 152 -13.17 -4.61 12.05
CA LEU A 152 -13.14 -4.32 13.48
C LEU A 152 -14.52 -4.43 14.13
N TYR A 153 -15.36 -5.37 13.65
CA TYR A 153 -16.73 -5.60 14.08
C TYR A 153 -17.68 -4.37 13.98
N CYS A 154 -17.38 -3.41 13.12
CA CYS A 154 -18.14 -2.16 12.97
C CYS A 154 -19.29 -2.22 11.95
N LYS A 155 -19.57 -3.38 11.34
CA LYS A 155 -20.69 -3.59 10.39
C LYS A 155 -20.80 -2.49 9.31
N GLY A 156 -19.68 -2.10 8.71
CA GLY A 156 -19.65 -1.06 7.66
C GLY A 156 -19.80 0.39 8.13
N ASN A 157 -19.81 0.66 9.45
CA ASN A 157 -19.78 2.02 9.98
C ASN A 157 -18.34 2.58 10.00
N PRO A 158 -18.02 3.64 9.23
CA PRO A 158 -16.67 4.18 9.14
C PRO A 158 -16.22 4.88 10.41
N LYS A 159 -17.13 5.62 11.08
CA LYS A 159 -16.83 6.31 12.34
C LYS A 159 -16.42 5.33 13.44
N CYS A 160 -17.16 4.23 13.59
CA CYS A 160 -16.79 3.13 14.48
C CYS A 160 -15.40 2.58 14.12
N PHE A 161 -15.15 2.31 12.83
CA PHE A 161 -13.92 1.67 12.38
C PHE A 161 -12.70 2.54 12.67
N VAL A 162 -12.75 3.82 12.30
CA VAL A 162 -11.65 4.77 12.50
C VAL A 162 -11.40 4.98 13.99
N ASN A 163 -12.44 5.10 14.81
CA ASN A 163 -12.28 5.21 16.26
C ASN A 163 -11.58 3.99 16.87
N ARG A 164 -11.94 2.78 16.45
CA ARG A 164 -11.29 1.54 16.92
C ARG A 164 -9.86 1.43 16.41
N LEU A 165 -9.61 1.76 15.14
CA LEU A 165 -8.26 1.76 14.57
C LEU A 165 -7.34 2.75 15.31
N TYR A 166 -7.84 3.95 15.60
CA TYR A 166 -7.14 4.95 16.40
C TYR A 166 -6.79 4.41 17.79
N ALA A 167 -7.76 3.83 18.50
CA ALA A 167 -7.51 3.25 19.84
C ALA A 167 -6.50 2.09 19.79
N ILE A 168 -6.56 1.24 18.77
CA ILE A 168 -5.61 0.15 18.55
C ILE A 168 -4.19 0.69 18.36
N LEU A 169 -4.00 1.70 17.51
CA LEU A 169 -2.66 2.24 17.23
C LEU A 169 -2.07 3.00 18.43
N ASN A 170 -2.91 3.55 19.30
CA ASN A 170 -2.50 4.14 20.57
C ASN A 170 -2.40 3.14 21.73
N SER A 171 -2.62 1.84 21.47
CA SER A 171 -2.45 0.79 22.47
C SER A 171 -1.03 0.21 22.45
N GLY A 172 -0.68 -0.61 23.44
CA GLY A 172 0.63 -1.26 23.49
C GLY A 172 0.90 -2.24 22.34
N VAL A 173 2.17 -2.41 21.98
CA VAL A 173 2.64 -3.26 20.86
C VAL A 173 2.10 -4.69 20.91
N LYS A 174 1.93 -5.27 22.11
CA LYS A 174 1.34 -6.62 22.28
C LYS A 174 -0.08 -6.68 21.74
N HIS A 175 -0.90 -5.66 21.99
CA HIS A 175 -2.25 -5.56 21.47
C HIS A 175 -2.25 -5.31 19.97
N GLN A 176 -1.43 -4.37 19.48
CA GLN A 176 -1.29 -4.13 18.05
C GLN A 176 -0.93 -5.39 17.26
N ARG A 177 -0.03 -6.23 17.79
CA ARG A 177 0.38 -7.49 17.17
C ARG A 177 -0.73 -8.55 17.13
N SER A 178 -1.61 -8.58 18.13
CA SER A 178 -2.71 -9.55 18.21
C SER A 178 -3.87 -9.22 17.27
N ILE A 179 -3.92 -8.01 16.73
CA ILE A 179 -4.90 -7.62 15.72
C ILE A 179 -4.81 -8.51 14.48
N TYR A 180 -5.98 -8.88 13.95
CA TYR A 180 -6.11 -9.68 12.75
C TYR A 180 -5.22 -9.16 11.62
N ASN A 181 -4.37 -10.03 11.07
CA ASN A 181 -3.39 -9.69 10.04
C ASN A 181 -4.01 -8.98 8.82
N GLY A 182 -5.24 -9.34 8.45
CA GLY A 182 -5.95 -8.64 7.39
C GLY A 182 -6.13 -7.15 7.67
N VAL A 183 -6.47 -6.77 8.91
CA VAL A 183 -6.60 -5.36 9.31
C VAL A 183 -5.23 -4.68 9.24
N LYS A 184 -4.21 -5.27 9.85
CA LYS A 184 -2.85 -4.72 9.86
C LYS A 184 -2.34 -4.43 8.46
N ASN A 185 -2.42 -5.42 7.56
CA ASN A 185 -1.92 -5.32 6.20
C ASN A 185 -2.66 -4.25 5.36
N HIS A 186 -3.94 -3.98 5.62
CA HIS A 186 -4.75 -3.08 4.80
C HIS A 186 -4.88 -1.67 5.37
N PHE A 187 -4.79 -1.51 6.69
CA PHE A 187 -5.17 -0.27 7.36
C PHE A 187 -4.12 0.31 8.30
N PHE A 188 -3.09 -0.45 8.70
CA PHE A 188 -2.01 0.18 9.47
C PHE A 188 -1.18 1.07 8.54
N PRO A 189 -0.54 2.11 9.09
CA PRO A 189 0.42 2.95 8.36
C PRO A 189 1.39 2.14 7.51
N GLN A 190 1.76 2.70 6.37
CA GLN A 190 2.68 2.06 5.43
C GLN A 190 4.11 2.06 6.01
N THR A 191 4.47 3.07 6.79
CA THR A 191 5.73 3.16 7.56
C THR A 191 5.89 2.02 8.59
N LEU A 192 4.78 1.43 9.06
CA LEU A 192 4.77 0.23 9.93
C LEU A 192 4.93 -1.09 9.18
N GLN A 193 4.94 -1.06 7.85
CA GLN A 193 5.04 -2.24 7.01
C GLN A 193 6.45 -2.37 6.44
N CYS A 194 6.73 -3.54 5.87
CA CYS A 194 7.99 -3.79 5.16
C CYS A 194 9.26 -3.60 6.00
N ASN A 195 9.15 -3.60 7.33
CA ASN A 195 10.23 -3.21 8.25
C ASN A 195 10.89 -1.89 7.80
N TYR A 196 10.09 -0.95 7.29
CA TYR A 196 10.58 0.29 6.68
C TYR A 196 11.47 1.08 7.64
N TYR A 197 11.06 1.18 8.92
CA TYR A 197 11.85 1.81 9.98
C TYR A 197 13.30 1.34 10.06
N LYS A 198 13.58 0.07 9.74
CA LYS A 198 14.92 -0.53 9.82
C LYS A 198 15.71 -0.37 8.53
N HIS A 199 15.02 -0.38 7.39
CA HIS A 199 15.63 -0.52 6.06
C HIS A 199 15.31 0.66 5.15
N LYS A 200 14.97 1.83 5.71
CA LYS A 200 14.51 3.01 4.98
C LYS A 200 15.43 3.36 3.80
N ASN A 201 16.73 3.41 4.04
CA ASN A 201 17.73 3.81 3.05
C ASN A 201 17.95 2.79 1.92
N THR A 202 17.47 1.55 2.10
CA THR A 202 17.54 0.46 1.11
C THR A 202 16.42 0.59 0.06
N TYR A 203 15.32 1.26 0.39
CA TYR A 203 14.17 1.37 -0.51
C TYR A 203 14.29 2.53 -1.50
N LYS A 204 13.99 2.24 -2.76
CA LYS A 204 13.65 3.24 -3.78
C LYS A 204 12.12 3.42 -3.83
N ILE A 205 11.65 4.65 -3.68
CA ILE A 205 10.21 4.92 -3.54
C ILE A 205 9.57 5.13 -4.92
N VAL A 206 8.43 4.47 -5.15
CA VAL A 206 7.59 4.67 -6.34
C VAL A 206 6.23 5.17 -5.88
N TYR A 207 5.83 6.36 -6.32
CA TYR A 207 4.60 7.03 -5.88
C TYR A 207 3.41 6.58 -6.71
N TYR A 208 2.43 5.94 -6.08
CA TYR A 208 1.12 5.70 -6.67
C TYR A 208 0.19 6.88 -6.34
N GLU A 209 -0.19 7.63 -7.37
CA GLU A 209 -1.14 8.74 -7.28
C GLU A 209 -2.38 8.45 -8.12
N SER A 210 -3.56 8.32 -7.51
CA SER A 210 -4.79 7.97 -8.24
C SER A 210 -5.18 9.05 -9.27
N LYS A 211 -4.82 10.32 -9.01
CA LYS A 211 -5.09 11.46 -9.92
C LYS A 211 -4.06 11.60 -11.04
N LYS A 212 -2.88 11.00 -10.90
CA LYS A 212 -1.77 11.07 -11.87
C LYS A 212 -1.25 9.66 -12.19
N LEU A 213 -2.18 8.75 -12.48
CA LEU A 213 -1.83 7.34 -12.74
C LEU A 213 -0.85 7.15 -13.90
N HIS A 214 -0.90 8.02 -14.91
CA HIS A 214 0.06 7.98 -16.02
C HIS A 214 1.50 8.13 -15.52
N LEU A 215 1.79 9.10 -14.63
CA LEU A 215 3.13 9.28 -14.06
C LEU A 215 3.60 8.06 -13.27
N PHE A 216 2.68 7.42 -12.52
CA PHE A 216 2.99 6.17 -11.82
C PHE A 216 3.33 5.04 -12.80
N TYR A 217 2.55 4.89 -13.88
CA TYR A 217 2.83 3.88 -14.90
C TYR A 217 4.14 4.15 -15.63
N ASP A 218 4.39 5.39 -16.05
CA ASP A 218 5.64 5.79 -16.72
C ASP A 218 6.85 5.50 -15.81
N SER A 219 6.76 5.85 -14.51
CA SER A 219 7.81 5.56 -13.53
C SER A 219 8.08 4.05 -13.38
N LEU A 220 7.03 3.23 -13.35
CA LEU A 220 7.18 1.78 -13.25
C LEU A 220 7.75 1.17 -14.55
N GLU A 221 7.32 1.67 -15.72
CA GLU A 221 7.86 1.27 -17.03
C GLU A 221 9.35 1.58 -17.12
N HIS A 222 9.76 2.81 -16.79
CA HIS A 222 11.17 3.20 -16.74
C HIS A 222 11.99 2.34 -15.79
N LEU A 223 11.45 2.02 -14.60
CA LEU A 223 12.08 1.11 -13.67
C LEU A 223 12.30 -0.26 -14.31
N LEU A 224 11.28 -0.87 -14.92
CA LEU A 224 11.40 -2.19 -15.54
C LEU A 224 12.44 -2.21 -16.67
N ILE A 225 12.44 -1.18 -17.53
CA ILE A 225 13.43 -1.01 -18.60
C ILE A 225 14.85 -0.91 -18.01
N SER A 226 15.05 -0.08 -16.97
CA SER A 226 16.35 0.08 -16.30
C SER A 226 16.88 -1.21 -15.67
N ARG A 227 16.02 -2.22 -15.50
CA ARG A 227 16.34 -3.54 -14.96
C ARG A 227 16.40 -4.62 -16.03
N ASN A 228 16.59 -4.24 -17.30
CA ASN A 228 16.75 -5.14 -18.44
C ASN A 228 15.53 -6.04 -18.70
N VAL A 229 14.33 -5.61 -18.31
CA VAL A 229 13.10 -6.24 -18.82
C VAL A 229 12.96 -5.87 -20.30
N SER A 230 12.76 -6.86 -21.18
CA SER A 230 12.69 -6.61 -22.62
C SER A 230 11.53 -5.68 -22.98
N THR A 231 11.72 -4.89 -24.04
CA THR A 231 10.72 -3.92 -24.51
C THR A 231 9.35 -4.55 -24.74
N ASP A 232 9.29 -5.73 -25.34
CA ASP A 232 8.03 -6.45 -25.60
C ASP A 232 7.27 -6.78 -24.30
N LYS A 233 7.99 -7.18 -23.25
CA LYS A 233 7.41 -7.47 -21.93
C LYS A 233 6.91 -6.20 -21.26
N VAL A 234 7.68 -5.11 -21.34
CA VAL A 234 7.29 -3.81 -20.78
C VAL A 234 6.06 -3.27 -21.52
N GLU A 235 6.01 -3.39 -22.84
CA GLU A 235 4.88 -2.98 -23.67
C GLU A 235 3.61 -3.77 -23.34
N TYR A 236 3.72 -5.08 -23.17
CA TYR A 236 2.61 -5.91 -22.68
C TYR A 236 2.13 -5.44 -21.30
N ILE A 237 3.03 -5.25 -20.34
CA ILE A 237 2.69 -4.77 -18.99
C ILE A 237 2.04 -3.39 -19.05
N ARG A 238 2.55 -2.46 -19.86
CA ARG A 238 2.00 -1.13 -20.08
C ARG A 238 0.56 -1.20 -20.57
N LYS A 239 0.31 -1.98 -21.62
CA LYS A 239 -1.04 -2.20 -22.16
C LYS A 239 -1.98 -2.76 -21.10
N GLU A 240 -1.50 -3.72 -20.31
CA GLU A 240 -2.28 -4.39 -19.27
C GLU A 240 -2.65 -3.45 -18.12
N MET A 241 -1.69 -2.65 -17.64
CA MET A 241 -1.92 -1.69 -16.54
C MET A 241 -2.90 -0.57 -16.93
N ARG A 242 -2.86 -0.12 -18.17
CA ARG A 242 -3.65 1.02 -18.66
C ARG A 242 -5.07 0.63 -19.04
N ASN A 243 -5.26 -0.60 -19.53
CA ASN A 243 -6.56 -1.04 -20.06
C ASN A 243 -7.35 -1.89 -19.07
N PHE A 244 -6.70 -2.58 -18.13
CA PHE A 244 -7.39 -3.51 -17.23
C PHE A 244 -7.25 -3.13 -15.77
N LYS A 245 -8.39 -3.20 -15.07
CA LYS A 245 -8.48 -2.98 -13.63
C LYS A 245 -8.67 -4.32 -12.94
N ILE A 246 -7.86 -4.58 -11.91
CA ILE A 246 -8.07 -5.75 -11.05
C ILE A 246 -9.48 -5.71 -10.47
N HIS A 247 -10.16 -6.84 -10.38
CA HIS A 247 -11.56 -6.95 -9.91
C HIS A 247 -11.86 -6.21 -8.59
N HIS A 248 -10.87 -6.08 -7.70
CA HIS A 248 -10.99 -5.38 -6.41
C HIS A 248 -10.44 -3.94 -6.42
N ALA A 249 -10.17 -3.36 -7.59
CA ALA A 249 -9.80 -1.96 -7.76
C ALA A 249 -11.02 -1.08 -7.48
N THR A 250 -10.87 -0.13 -6.57
CA THR A 250 -11.94 0.73 -6.08
C THR A 250 -11.85 2.16 -6.57
N TYR A 251 -10.72 2.57 -7.18
CA TYR A 251 -10.65 3.87 -7.82
C TYR A 251 -11.67 3.89 -8.98
N ASP A 252 -12.41 5.00 -9.12
CA ASP A 252 -13.42 5.19 -10.18
C ASP A 252 -14.76 4.43 -9.99
N ARG A 253 -15.09 4.00 -8.76
CA ARG A 253 -16.44 3.52 -8.44
C ARG A 253 -17.27 4.63 -7.82
N GLU A 254 -18.55 4.72 -8.19
CA GLU A 254 -19.48 5.69 -7.59
C GLU A 254 -19.54 5.58 -6.05
N ILE A 255 -19.59 4.34 -5.54
CA ILE A 255 -19.55 4.08 -4.09
C ILE A 255 -18.28 4.62 -3.43
N THR A 256 -17.15 4.61 -4.13
CA THR A 256 -15.89 5.15 -3.65
C THR A 256 -15.92 6.67 -3.65
N ALA A 257 -16.43 7.30 -4.70
CA ALA A 257 -16.59 8.76 -4.76
C ALA A 257 -17.51 9.25 -3.63
N LYS A 258 -18.67 8.62 -3.44
CA LYS A 258 -19.62 8.94 -2.36
C LYS A 258 -19.02 8.74 -0.98
N PHE A 259 -18.35 7.60 -0.75
CA PHE A 259 -17.67 7.35 0.53
C PHE A 259 -16.58 8.38 0.81
N THR A 260 -15.78 8.72 -0.20
CA THR A 260 -14.70 9.70 -0.09
C THR A 260 -15.27 11.07 0.26
N SER A 261 -16.28 11.55 -0.45
CA SER A 261 -16.92 12.84 -0.16
C SER A 261 -17.47 12.90 1.28
N ASN A 262 -18.19 11.85 1.70
CA ASN A 262 -18.70 11.77 3.08
C ASN A 262 -17.58 11.76 4.12
N LEU A 263 -16.47 11.07 3.84
CA LEU A 263 -15.31 11.01 4.73
C LEU A 263 -14.66 12.38 4.89
N TYR A 264 -14.39 13.09 3.79
CA TYR A 264 -13.78 14.43 3.82
C TYR A 264 -14.68 15.47 4.50
N ASN A 265 -16.00 15.30 4.46
CA ASN A 265 -16.95 16.17 5.15
C ASN A 265 -17.06 15.90 6.67
N ASP A 266 -16.60 14.74 7.17
CA ASP A 266 -16.56 14.44 8.60
C ASP A 266 -15.21 14.86 9.19
N THR A 267 -15.12 16.12 9.62
CA THR A 267 -13.89 16.70 10.19
C THR A 267 -13.36 15.92 11.40
N SER A 268 -14.24 15.31 12.20
CA SER A 268 -13.84 14.53 13.37
C SER A 268 -13.09 13.26 12.97
N ILE A 269 -13.61 12.56 11.95
CA ILE A 269 -13.00 11.36 11.41
C ILE A 269 -11.73 11.68 10.63
N MET A 270 -11.73 12.74 9.83
CA MET A 270 -10.53 13.15 9.09
C MET A 270 -9.37 13.49 10.02
N LYS A 271 -9.59 14.24 11.11
CA LYS A 271 -8.55 14.52 12.11
C LYS A 271 -7.93 13.24 12.67
N LYS A 272 -8.75 12.22 12.97
CA LYS A 272 -8.23 10.93 13.44
C LYS A 272 -7.46 10.16 12.38
N LEU A 273 -7.91 10.19 11.12
CA LEU A 273 -7.17 9.56 10.02
C LEU A 273 -5.83 10.24 9.77
N ILE A 274 -5.78 11.57 9.83
CA ILE A 274 -4.53 12.33 9.75
C ILE A 274 -3.59 11.91 10.88
N HIS A 275 -4.08 11.83 12.12
CA HIS A 275 -3.27 11.37 13.24
C HIS A 275 -2.81 9.91 13.08
N ILE A 276 -3.69 9.01 12.64
CA ILE A 276 -3.36 7.60 12.39
C ILE A 276 -2.20 7.48 11.39
N TYR A 277 -2.24 8.28 10.32
CA TYR A 277 -1.29 8.19 9.21
C TYR A 277 -0.23 9.30 9.20
N ASN A 278 -0.06 10.03 10.31
CA ASN A 278 0.82 11.20 10.36
C ASN A 278 2.25 10.87 9.91
N ALA A 279 2.79 9.71 10.35
CA ALA A 279 4.10 9.26 9.93
C ALA A 279 4.20 9.02 8.41
N ASP A 280 3.17 8.48 7.77
CA ASP A 280 3.17 8.30 6.32
C ASP A 280 3.13 9.65 5.57
N PHE A 281 2.37 10.63 6.09
CA PHE A 281 2.31 11.97 5.51
C PHE A 281 3.64 12.70 5.59
N GLN A 282 4.29 12.67 6.76
CA GLN A 282 5.57 13.33 7.00
C GLN A 282 6.70 12.64 6.23
N GLU A 283 6.75 11.30 6.25
CA GLU A 283 7.84 10.54 5.63
C GLU A 283 7.93 10.73 4.11
N TRP A 284 6.78 10.81 3.43
CA TRP A 284 6.73 10.90 1.97
C TRP A 284 6.10 12.19 1.43
N ASN A 285 6.02 13.22 2.27
CA ASN A 285 5.53 14.55 1.91
C ASN A 285 4.16 14.54 1.20
N PHE A 286 3.24 13.67 1.63
CA PHE A 286 1.90 13.67 1.08
C PHE A 286 1.11 14.90 1.57
N HIS A 287 0.37 15.52 0.67
CA HIS A 287 -0.59 16.58 1.01
C HIS A 287 -1.97 16.00 1.34
N ILE A 288 -2.70 16.70 2.21
CA ILE A 288 -4.05 16.37 2.68
C ILE A 288 -5.10 16.96 1.74
#